data_AF-A0A5P9QBJ7-F1
#
_entry.id   AF-A0A5P9QBJ7-F1
#
_cell.length_a   1.000
_cell.length_b   1.000
_cell.length_c   1.000
_cell.angle_alpha   90.00
_cell.angle_beta   90.00
_cell.angle_gamma   90.00
#
_symmetry.space_group_name_H-M   'P 1'
#
loop_
_entity.id
_entity.type
_entity.pdbx_description
1 polymer ?
#
loop_
_entity_poly.entity_id
_entity_poly.type
_entity_poly.pdbx_seq_one_letter_code
_entity_poly.pdbx_strand_id
1 'polypeptide(L)'
;METLLYLAETYFHQDWDLNAPTPVGVLEEFSRSETAETVASLRSDVEAILAGDLTEDQLRNLWLRQGRSDWDPTRHGWATFRDWFDSILRALP
;
A
#
# COMPACT_ATOMS: atom_id res chain seq x y z
N MET A 1 6.62 -8.67 4.73
CA MET A 1 5.37 -7.93 4.92
C MET A 1 5.56 -6.66 5.76
N GLU A 2 6.69 -6.49 6.45
CA GLU A 2 6.92 -5.34 7.32
C GLU A 2 6.89 -4.02 6.55
N THR A 3 7.38 -3.98 5.31
CA THR A 3 7.44 -2.74 4.53
C THR A 3 6.07 -2.33 4.01
N LEU A 4 5.17 -3.29 3.71
CA LEU A 4 3.78 -2.96 3.42
C LEU A 4 3.08 -2.32 4.63
N LEU A 5 3.29 -2.88 5.82
CA LEU A 5 2.68 -2.33 7.04
C LEU A 5 3.25 -0.94 7.35
N TYR A 6 4.55 -0.75 7.15
CA TYR A 6 5.20 0.55 7.25
C TYR A 6 4.59 1.58 6.29
N LEU A 7 4.43 1.25 5.00
CA LEU A 7 3.77 2.11 4.02
C LEU A 7 2.35 2.48 4.49
N ALA A 8 1.55 1.48 4.89
CA ALA A 8 0.18 1.66 5.33
C ALA A 8 0.07 2.61 6.54
N GLU A 9 0.95 2.45 7.53
CA GLU A 9 0.90 3.21 8.79
C GLU A 9 1.45 4.62 8.62
N THR A 10 2.53 4.79 7.85
CA THR A 10 3.31 6.04 7.86
C THR A 10 3.07 6.95 6.67
N TYR A 11 2.59 6.41 5.55
CA TYR A 11 2.30 7.18 4.34
C TYR A 11 0.80 7.32 4.09
N PHE A 12 -0.02 6.36 4.55
CA PHE A 12 -1.48 6.40 4.47
C PHE A 12 -2.14 6.65 5.84
N HIS A 13 -1.59 7.61 6.58
CA HIS A 13 -2.18 8.15 7.81
C HIS A 13 -3.33 9.14 7.50
N GLN A 14 -4.03 9.61 8.53
CA GLN A 14 -5.22 10.47 8.42
C GLN A 14 -5.08 11.68 7.48
N ASP A 15 -3.88 12.26 7.40
CA ASP A 15 -3.58 13.49 6.64
C ASP A 15 -2.69 13.21 5.40
N TRP A 16 -2.74 12.00 4.86
CA TRP A 16 -1.92 11.59 3.71
C TRP A 16 -2.08 12.54 2.51
N ASP A 17 -3.26 13.14 2.33
CA ASP A 17 -3.62 14.01 1.22
C ASP A 17 -2.95 15.41 1.31
N LEU A 18 -2.42 15.77 2.48
CA LEU A 18 -1.54 16.94 2.62
C LEU A 18 -0.15 16.70 2.04
N ASN A 19 0.29 15.44 1.98
CA ASN A 19 1.60 15.07 1.45
C ASN A 19 1.56 14.80 -0.06
N ALA A 20 0.47 14.21 -0.56
CA ALA A 20 0.28 13.98 -1.98
C ALA A 20 -1.19 14.13 -2.42
N PRO A 21 -1.47 14.71 -3.60
CA PRO A 21 -2.85 14.94 -4.05
C PRO A 21 -3.63 13.67 -4.40
N THR A 22 -2.93 12.54 -4.56
CA THR A 22 -3.53 11.26 -4.95
C THR A 22 -2.87 10.09 -4.22
N PRO A 23 -3.58 8.96 -4.03
CA PRO A 23 -3.00 7.76 -3.42
C PRO A 23 -1.79 7.23 -4.19
N VAL A 24 -1.80 7.34 -5.53
CA VAL A 24 -0.64 6.97 -6.37
C VAL A 24 0.53 7.93 -6.14
N GLY A 25 0.25 9.22 -5.97
CA GLY A 25 1.27 10.22 -5.60
C GLY A 25 1.95 9.92 -4.27
N VAL A 26 1.24 9.31 -3.31
CA VAL A 26 1.84 8.82 -2.04
C VAL A 26 2.86 7.70 -2.32
N LEU A 27 2.57 6.80 -3.25
CA LEU A 27 3.48 5.70 -3.64
C LEU A 27 4.71 6.21 -4.40
N GLU A 28 4.52 7.23 -5.24
CA GLU A 28 5.62 7.93 -5.89
C GLU A 28 6.51 8.63 -4.86
N GLU A 29 5.90 9.28 -3.86
CA GLU A 29 6.64 9.93 -2.78
C GLU A 29 7.43 8.91 -1.94
N PHE A 30 6.82 7.79 -1.58
CA PHE A 30 7.52 6.67 -0.95
C PHE A 30 8.74 6.24 -1.78
N SER A 31 8.56 6.05 -3.09
CA SER A 31 9.63 5.61 -3.98
C SER A 31 10.77 6.63 -4.13
N ARG A 32 10.48 7.93 -3.96
CA ARG A 32 11.49 9.00 -3.99
C ARG A 32 12.23 9.18 -2.68
N SER A 33 11.52 9.01 -1.56
CA SER A 33 12.02 9.33 -0.22
C SER A 33 12.72 8.13 0.44
N GLU A 34 12.31 6.91 0.11
CA GLU A 34 12.90 5.69 0.65
C GLU A 34 14.12 5.20 -0.13
N THR A 35 14.88 4.29 0.50
CA THR A 35 16.00 3.63 -0.16
C THR A 35 15.52 2.63 -1.22
N ALA A 36 16.36 2.35 -2.21
CA ALA A 36 16.07 1.32 -3.22
C ALA A 36 15.84 -0.07 -2.59
N GLU A 37 16.50 -0.37 -1.47
CA GLU A 37 16.29 -1.62 -0.72
C GLU A 37 14.90 -1.66 -0.06
N THR A 38 14.46 -0.55 0.54
CA THR A 38 13.11 -0.43 1.10
C THR A 38 12.05 -0.60 0.00
N VAL A 39 12.24 0.08 -1.14
CA VAL A 39 11.32 -0.03 -2.29
C VAL A 39 11.26 -1.45 -2.84
N ALA A 40 12.41 -2.13 -2.98
CA ALA A 40 12.46 -3.53 -3.40
C ALA A 40 11.80 -4.47 -2.38
N SER A 41 11.92 -4.18 -1.08
CA SER A 41 11.25 -4.92 -0.01
C SER A 41 9.74 -4.77 -0.07
N LEU A 42 9.23 -3.55 -0.31
CA LEU A 42 7.80 -3.31 -0.53
C LEU A 42 7.28 -4.09 -1.75
N ARG A 43 8.01 -4.04 -2.88
CA ARG A 43 7.68 -4.81 -4.08
C ARG A 43 7.57 -6.30 -3.75
N SER A 44 8.58 -6.86 -3.09
CA SER A 44 8.62 -8.28 -2.71
C SER A 44 7.46 -8.66 -1.78
N ASP A 45 7.13 -7.80 -0.82
CA ASP A 45 6.01 -8.00 0.10
C ASP A 45 4.68 -8.09 -0.64
N VAL A 46 4.45 -7.16 -1.56
CA VAL A 46 3.20 -7.09 -2.33
C VAL A 46 3.11 -8.23 -3.35
N GLU A 47 4.21 -8.59 -4.01
CA GLU A 47 4.27 -9.77 -4.89
C GLU A 47 3.92 -11.05 -4.13
N ALA A 48 4.46 -11.26 -2.93
CA ALA A 48 4.14 -12.43 -2.10
C ALA A 48 2.65 -12.46 -1.70
N ILE A 49 2.05 -11.31 -1.38
CA ILE A 49 0.62 -11.20 -1.06
C ILE A 49 -0.24 -11.54 -2.27
N LEU A 50 0.10 -11.00 -3.45
CA LEU A 50 -0.67 -11.21 -4.67
C LEU A 50 -0.53 -12.64 -5.20
N ALA A 51 0.63 -13.27 -5.03
CA ALA A 51 0.85 -14.68 -5.35
C ALA A 51 0.16 -15.64 -4.38
N GLY A 52 -0.22 -15.17 -3.19
CA GLY A 52 -0.93 -15.96 -2.18
C GLY A 52 -2.45 -15.98 -2.37
N ASP A 53 -3.08 -16.99 -1.76
CA ASP A 53 -4.53 -17.20 -1.75
C ASP A 53 -5.25 -16.44 -0.63
N LEU A 54 -4.75 -15.25 -0.26
CA LEU A 54 -5.42 -14.40 0.72
C LEU A 54 -6.76 -13.90 0.18
N THR A 55 -7.80 -14.06 0.99
CA THR A 55 -9.15 -13.56 0.70
C THR A 55 -9.21 -12.05 0.83
N GLU A 56 -10.22 -11.42 0.22
CA GLU A 56 -10.42 -9.97 0.34
C GLU A 56 -10.51 -9.48 1.79
N ASP A 57 -11.16 -10.24 2.68
CA ASP A 57 -11.23 -9.88 4.10
C ASP A 57 -9.86 -9.95 4.80
N GLN A 58 -9.00 -10.88 4.39
CA GLN A 58 -7.63 -10.97 4.91
C GLN A 58 -6.78 -9.81 4.40
N LEU A 59 -6.90 -9.44 3.12
CA LEU A 59 -6.22 -8.28 2.53
C LEU A 59 -6.69 -6.97 3.20
N ARG A 60 -8.00 -6.83 3.42
CA ARG A 60 -8.59 -5.74 4.17
C ARG A 60 -8.01 -5.63 5.58
N ASN A 61 -7.97 -6.74 6.31
CA ASN A 61 -7.42 -6.76 7.67
C ASN A 61 -5.92 -6.43 7.67
N LEU A 62 -5.18 -6.91 6.68
CA LEU A 62 -3.77 -6.61 6.54
C LEU A 62 -3.54 -5.10 6.38
N TRP A 63 -4.30 -4.44 5.50
CA TRP A 63 -4.15 -3.01 5.24
C TRP A 63 -4.69 -2.12 6.38
N LEU A 64 -5.97 -2.30 6.74
CA LEU A 64 -6.66 -1.39 7.66
C LEU A 64 -6.43 -1.68 9.13
N ARG A 65 -6.14 -2.93 9.51
CA ARG A 65 -6.00 -3.33 10.92
C ARG A 65 -4.54 -3.52 11.31
N GLN A 66 -3.81 -4.34 10.57
CA GLN A 66 -2.41 -4.60 10.87
C GLN A 66 -1.53 -3.43 10.43
N GLY A 67 -1.75 -2.92 9.22
CA GLY A 67 -1.05 -1.75 8.69
C GLY A 67 -1.58 -0.42 9.21
N ARG A 68 -2.69 -0.45 9.98
CA ARG A 68 -3.30 0.73 10.62
C ARG A 68 -3.51 1.91 9.67
N SER A 69 -3.69 1.64 8.38
CA SER A 69 -3.96 2.69 7.42
C SER A 69 -5.30 3.36 7.72
N ASP A 70 -5.30 4.69 7.68
CA ASP A 70 -6.51 5.51 7.78
C ASP A 70 -7.22 5.64 6.43
N TRP A 71 -6.67 5.06 5.36
CA TRP A 71 -7.20 5.14 4.00
C TRP A 71 -7.76 3.80 3.52
N ASP A 72 -9.05 3.78 3.14
CA ASP A 72 -9.74 2.59 2.63
C ASP A 72 -9.88 2.64 1.09
N PRO A 73 -9.09 1.88 0.31
CA PRO A 73 -9.09 1.94 -1.15
C PRO A 73 -10.46 1.72 -1.77
N THR A 74 -11.31 0.90 -1.13
CA THR A 74 -12.64 0.56 -1.66
C THR A 74 -13.63 1.72 -1.59
N ARG A 75 -13.35 2.74 -0.76
CA ARG A 75 -14.13 3.98 -0.70
C ARG A 75 -13.67 5.03 -1.72
N HIS A 76 -12.55 4.76 -2.41
CA HIS A 76 -11.84 5.75 -3.23
C HIS A 76 -11.57 5.27 -4.67
N GLY A 77 -12.34 4.27 -5.15
CA GLY A 77 -12.38 3.92 -6.58
C GLY A 77 -11.76 2.57 -6.95
N TRP A 78 -11.14 1.86 -6.00
CA TRP A 78 -10.74 0.47 -6.21
C TRP A 78 -11.90 -0.47 -5.92
N ALA A 79 -12.07 -1.51 -6.74
CA ALA A 79 -13.13 -2.49 -6.51
C ALA A 79 -12.79 -3.44 -5.35
N THR A 80 -11.49 -3.75 -5.17
CA THR A 80 -11.00 -4.70 -4.16
C THR A 80 -9.68 -4.23 -3.51
N PHE A 81 -9.30 -4.85 -2.38
CA PHE A 81 -7.98 -4.61 -1.78
C PHE A 81 -6.87 -5.22 -2.65
N ARG A 82 -7.19 -6.30 -3.37
CA ARG A 82 -6.27 -6.89 -4.35
C ARG A 82 -5.96 -5.93 -5.50
N ASP A 83 -6.95 -5.20 -6.01
CA ASP A 83 -6.71 -4.17 -7.05
C ASP A 83 -5.81 -3.04 -6.51
N TRP A 84 -5.96 -2.69 -5.23
CA TRP A 84 -5.11 -1.71 -4.59
C TRP A 84 -3.65 -2.19 -4.51
N PHE A 85 -3.43 -3.41 -4.02
CA PHE A 85 -2.09 -3.98 -3.94
C PHE A 85 -1.43 -4.15 -5.31
N ASP A 86 -2.20 -4.53 -6.33
CA ASP A 86 -1.73 -4.53 -7.70
C ASP A 86 -1.34 -3.11 -8.20
N SER A 87 -2.10 -2.08 -7.81
CA SER A 87 -1.75 -0.69 -8.10
C SER A 87 -0.47 -0.23 -7.42
N ILE A 88 -0.18 -0.74 -6.21
CA ILE A 88 1.12 -0.53 -5.55
C ILE A 88 2.25 -1.03 -6.46
N LEU A 89 2.19 -2.28 -6.93
CA LEU A 89 3.24 -2.83 -7.80
C LEU A 89 3.43 -2.06 -9.10
N ARG A 90 2.35 -1.53 -9.68
CA ARG A 90 2.42 -0.73 -10.91
C ARG A 90 3.09 0.63 -10.70
N ALA A 91 3.00 1.18 -9.49
CA ALA A 91 3.56 2.49 -9.15
C ALA A 91 5.02 2.44 -8.73
N LEU A 92 5.50 1.29 -8.23
CA LEU A 92 6.90 1.11 -7.86
C LEU A 92 7.80 0.95 -9.11
N PRO A 93 9.04 1.48 -9.08
CA PRO A 93 10.00 1.36 -10.18
C PRO A 93 10.46 -0.09 -10.43
#